data_AF-A0A3E1E0E4-F1
#
_entry.id   AF-A0A3E1E0E4-F1
#
_cell.length_a   1.000
_cell.length_b   1.000
_cell.length_c   1.000
_cell.angle_alpha   90.00
_cell.angle_beta   90.00
_cell.angle_gamma   90.00
#
_symmetry.space_group_name_H-M   'P 1'
#
loop_
_entity.id
_entity.type
_entity.pdbx_description
1 polymer ?
#
loop_
_entity_poly.entity_id
_entity_poly.type
_entity_poly.pdbx_seq_one_letter_code
_entity_poly.pdbx_strand_id
1 'polypeptide(L)'
;MRLVFMLALLLGSAGLARAAEVEFVRVWPKWRDAESFKRISEYFDGQENTGSQVVLRSHPEIRSGFYFLARVTHSGPAFSAAKVVLTLITPDSPKAKTYTFMTALSAGDTVFNLGLTGADWAGETVHPVAWKIEVVTTDGRLLGAAKSFLWEKPDK
;
A
#
# COMPACT_ATOMS: atom_id res chain seq x y z
N MET A 1 37.21 37.39 5.15
CA MET A 1 36.24 37.23 4.04
C MET A 1 36.08 35.80 3.51
N ARG A 2 37.14 34.96 3.42
CA ARG A 2 37.00 33.56 2.95
C ARG A 2 36.23 32.62 3.91
N LEU A 3 36.28 32.87 5.23
CA LEU A 3 35.58 32.03 6.22
C LEU A 3 34.05 32.21 6.20
N VAL A 4 33.56 33.41 5.87
CA VAL A 4 32.11 33.72 5.83
C VAL A 4 31.44 33.06 4.63
N PHE A 5 32.15 32.93 3.50
CA PHE A 5 31.65 32.22 2.32
C PHE A 5 31.56 30.70 2.52
N MET A 6 32.41 30.12 3.37
CA MET A 6 32.38 28.68 3.65
C MET A 6 31.22 28.29 4.58
N LEU A 7 30.81 29.18 5.49
CA LEU A 7 29.66 28.96 6.37
C LEU A 7 28.32 29.08 5.62
N ALA A 8 28.24 29.97 4.62
CA ALA A 8 27.04 30.13 3.79
C ALA A 8 26.76 28.91 2.87
N LEU A 9 27.78 28.13 2.52
CA LEU A 9 27.63 26.94 1.66
C LEU A 9 27.15 25.70 2.43
N LEU A 10 27.39 25.63 3.74
CA LEU A 10 26.95 24.53 4.61
C LEU A 10 25.46 24.63 5.02
N LEU A 11 24.87 25.84 5.03
CA LEU A 11 23.43 26.01 5.32
C LEU A 11 22.52 25.71 4.12
N GLY A 12 23.05 25.59 2.90
CA GLY A 12 22.25 25.38 1.69
C GLY A 12 21.87 23.92 1.39
N SER A 13 22.39 22.96 2.17
CA SER A 13 22.34 21.52 1.82
C SER A 13 21.54 20.65 2.79
N ALA A 14 20.97 21.24 3.84
CA ALA A 14 20.06 20.52 4.72
C ALA A 14 18.69 20.42 4.06
N GLY A 15 18.57 19.60 3.02
CA GLY A 15 17.27 19.11 2.57
C GLY A 15 16.62 18.45 3.78
N LEU A 16 15.55 19.06 4.30
CA LEU A 16 14.74 18.48 5.37
C LEU A 16 14.26 17.12 4.88
N ALA A 17 14.92 16.04 5.33
CA ALA A 17 14.42 14.70 5.16
C ALA A 17 13.10 14.64 5.92
N ARG A 18 11.99 14.86 5.21
CA ARG A 18 10.65 14.74 5.78
C ARG A 18 10.45 13.27 6.10
N ALA A 19 10.20 12.97 7.36
CA ALA A 19 9.78 11.63 7.77
C ALA A 19 8.58 11.20 6.92
N ALA A 20 8.50 9.91 6.58
CA ALA A 20 7.35 9.39 5.84
C ALA A 20 6.06 9.74 6.61
N GLU A 21 5.09 10.34 5.92
CA GLU A 21 3.80 10.68 6.52
C GLU A 21 2.99 9.42 6.80
N VAL A 22 3.16 8.41 5.95
CA VAL A 22 2.54 7.09 6.09
C VAL A 22 3.63 6.06 6.40
N GLU A 23 3.57 5.52 7.61
CA GLU A 23 4.40 4.40 8.02
C GLU A 23 3.65 3.08 7.83
N PHE A 24 4.30 2.09 7.21
CA PHE A 24 3.78 0.73 7.13
C PHE A 24 4.24 -0.06 8.35
N VAL A 25 3.32 -0.27 9.29
CA VAL A 25 3.58 -1.07 10.50
C VAL A 25 3.81 -2.54 10.14
N ARG A 26 2.98 -3.09 9.24
CA ARG A 26 3.12 -4.47 8.76
C ARG A 26 2.34 -4.71 7.47
N VAL A 27 2.86 -5.60 6.63
CA VAL A 27 2.20 -6.10 5.42
C VAL A 27 2.16 -7.63 5.48
N TRP A 28 0.99 -8.21 5.27
CA TRP A 28 0.78 -9.67 5.18
C TRP A 28 0.18 -10.04 3.82
N PRO A 29 1.02 -10.52 2.88
CA PRO A 29 0.57 -11.09 1.63
C PRO A 29 0.00 -12.50 1.86
N LYS A 30 -1.26 -12.76 1.47
CA LYS A 30 -1.88 -14.09 1.56
C LYS A 30 -3.09 -14.22 0.64
N TRP A 31 -3.33 -15.44 0.14
CA TRP A 31 -4.64 -15.81 -0.40
C TRP A 31 -5.74 -15.71 0.66
N ARG A 32 -6.93 -15.27 0.25
CA ARG A 32 -8.14 -15.25 1.08
C ARG A 32 -9.35 -15.62 0.22
N ASP A 33 -10.14 -16.57 0.73
CA ASP A 33 -11.44 -16.90 0.15
C ASP A 33 -12.51 -15.84 0.49
N ALA A 34 -13.59 -15.83 -0.27
CA ALA A 34 -14.73 -14.92 -0.09
C ALA A 34 -15.30 -14.97 1.33
N GLU A 35 -15.33 -16.16 1.94
CA GLU A 35 -15.76 -16.44 3.31
C GLU A 35 -14.96 -15.64 4.33
N SER A 36 -13.70 -15.31 4.04
CA SER A 36 -12.83 -14.51 4.91
C SER A 36 -13.31 -13.07 5.09
N PHE A 37 -14.25 -12.60 4.25
CA PHE A 37 -14.82 -11.25 4.29
C PHE A 37 -16.28 -11.22 4.74
N LYS A 38 -16.96 -12.38 4.84
CA LYS A 38 -18.35 -12.45 5.30
C LYS A 38 -18.43 -12.08 6.78
N ARG A 39 -19.40 -11.25 7.14
CA ARG A 39 -19.68 -10.87 8.53
C ARG A 39 -21.10 -11.25 8.93
N ILE A 40 -21.34 -11.34 10.24
CA ILE A 40 -22.67 -11.70 10.76
C ILE A 40 -23.77 -10.71 10.31
N SER A 41 -23.44 -9.41 10.18
CA SER A 41 -24.36 -8.37 9.71
C SER A 41 -24.92 -8.65 8.31
N GLU A 42 -24.09 -9.21 7.43
CA GLU A 42 -24.46 -9.51 6.05
C GLU A 42 -25.54 -10.60 5.95
N TYR A 43 -25.70 -11.45 6.97
CA TYR A 43 -26.82 -12.40 7.02
C TYR A 43 -28.17 -11.71 7.23
N PHE A 44 -28.18 -10.48 7.75
CA PHE A 44 -29.39 -9.72 8.03
C PHE A 44 -29.78 -8.79 6.87
N ASP A 45 -28.82 -8.18 6.18
CA ASP A 45 -29.07 -7.18 5.12
C ASP A 45 -28.57 -7.58 3.72
N GLY A 46 -27.80 -8.66 3.61
CA GLY A 46 -27.18 -9.11 2.36
C GLY A 46 -26.07 -8.19 1.84
N GLN A 47 -25.64 -7.19 2.61
CA GLN A 47 -24.66 -6.19 2.20
C GLN A 47 -23.27 -6.47 2.78
N GLU A 48 -22.23 -6.27 1.96
CA GLU A 48 -20.86 -6.43 2.43
C GLU A 48 -20.54 -5.39 3.51
N ASN A 49 -20.09 -5.89 4.67
CA ASN A 49 -19.64 -5.05 5.76
C ASN A 49 -18.12 -5.17 5.92
N THR A 50 -17.39 -4.10 5.62
CA THR A 50 -15.92 -4.07 5.74
C THR A 50 -15.43 -3.66 7.13
N GLY A 51 -16.34 -3.27 8.03
CA GLY A 51 -16.03 -2.75 9.36
C GLY A 51 -15.10 -1.54 9.29
N SER A 52 -14.07 -1.52 10.14
CA SER A 52 -13.04 -0.46 10.16
C SER A 52 -11.92 -0.63 9.13
N GLN A 53 -12.01 -1.65 8.27
CA GLN A 53 -10.99 -1.93 7.27
C GLN A 53 -11.41 -1.34 5.93
N VAL A 54 -10.43 -0.85 5.18
CA VAL A 54 -10.61 -0.40 3.80
C VAL A 54 -10.29 -1.57 2.88
N VAL A 55 -11.27 -2.04 2.12
CA VAL A 55 -11.10 -3.16 1.18
C VAL A 55 -11.10 -2.62 -0.24
N LEU A 56 -9.99 -2.82 -0.95
CA LEU A 56 -9.77 -2.35 -2.31
C LEU A 56 -9.43 -3.56 -3.17
N ARG A 57 -10.23 -3.83 -4.20
CA ARG A 57 -10.07 -5.01 -5.07
C ARG A 57 -9.89 -4.58 -6.51
N SER A 58 -9.11 -5.34 -7.28
CA SER A 58 -8.96 -5.10 -8.71
C SER A 58 -10.25 -5.43 -9.48
N HIS A 59 -10.98 -6.46 -9.02
CA HIS A 59 -12.36 -6.76 -9.40
C HIS A 59 -13.27 -6.62 -8.16
N PRO A 60 -13.96 -5.48 -7.96
CA PRO A 60 -14.72 -5.14 -6.75
C PRO A 60 -15.76 -6.20 -6.32
N GLU A 61 -16.41 -6.83 -7.29
CA GLU A 61 -17.46 -7.83 -7.13
C GLU A 61 -16.93 -9.22 -6.77
N ILE A 62 -15.65 -9.49 -6.96
CA ILE A 62 -15.03 -10.80 -6.69
C ILE A 62 -14.25 -10.73 -5.39
N ARG A 63 -14.71 -11.42 -4.34
CA ARG A 63 -14.06 -11.36 -3.02
C ARG A 63 -12.84 -12.26 -2.86
N SER A 64 -12.81 -13.43 -3.49
CA SER A 64 -11.66 -14.34 -3.40
C SER A 64 -10.48 -13.81 -4.20
N GLY A 65 -9.28 -13.91 -3.64
CA GLY A 65 -8.06 -13.47 -4.32
C GLY A 65 -6.85 -13.42 -3.42
N PHE A 66 -5.77 -12.85 -3.94
CA PHE A 66 -4.54 -12.65 -3.18
C PHE A 66 -4.50 -11.24 -2.61
N TYR A 67 -4.42 -11.14 -1.29
CA TYR A 67 -4.52 -9.90 -0.56
C TYR A 67 -3.21 -9.51 0.09
N PHE A 68 -2.93 -8.21 0.08
CA PHE A 68 -1.96 -7.57 0.94
C PHE A 68 -2.72 -6.86 2.05
N LEU A 69 -2.77 -7.48 3.24
CA LEU A 69 -3.27 -6.81 4.42
C LEU A 69 -2.17 -5.89 4.94
N ALA A 70 -2.35 -4.58 4.78
CA ALA A 70 -1.37 -3.57 5.16
C ALA A 70 -1.92 -2.71 6.30
N ARG A 71 -1.27 -2.79 7.47
CA ARG A 71 -1.52 -1.85 8.56
C ARG A 71 -0.60 -0.66 8.39
N VAL A 72 -1.18 0.52 8.32
CA VAL A 72 -0.45 1.78 8.20
C VAL A 72 -0.84 2.74 9.32
N THR A 73 0.09 3.62 9.66
CA THR A 73 -0.16 4.77 10.54
C THR A 73 0.15 6.02 9.74
N HIS A 74 -0.83 6.91 9.62
CA HIS A 74 -0.71 8.17 8.90
C HIS A 74 -0.64 9.34 9.90
N SER A 75 0.51 10.00 9.96
CA SER A 75 0.78 11.12 10.88
C SER A 75 0.43 12.50 10.30
N GLY A 76 0.07 12.55 9.01
CA GLY A 76 -0.31 13.76 8.28
C GLY A 76 -1.81 14.09 8.31
N PRO A 77 -2.21 15.20 7.67
CA PRO A 77 -3.62 15.57 7.53
C PRO A 77 -4.36 14.58 6.61
N ALA A 78 -5.62 14.30 6.90
CA ALA A 78 -6.42 13.40 6.08
C ALA A 78 -6.56 13.88 4.62
N PHE A 79 -6.55 12.94 3.68
CA PHE A 79 -6.81 13.19 2.26
C PHE A 79 -8.16 12.60 1.87
N SER A 80 -9.00 13.40 1.20
CA SER A 80 -10.26 12.92 0.63
C SER A 80 -10.04 11.94 -0.54
N ALA A 81 -8.89 12.03 -1.20
CA ALA A 81 -8.46 11.10 -2.23
C ALA A 81 -6.93 10.95 -2.22
N ALA A 82 -6.49 9.70 -2.29
CA ALA A 82 -5.11 9.26 -2.44
C ALA A 82 -5.10 7.98 -3.29
N LYS A 83 -3.92 7.57 -3.73
CA LYS A 83 -3.67 6.36 -4.49
C LYS A 83 -2.84 5.41 -3.64
N VAL A 84 -3.27 4.16 -3.55
CA VAL A 84 -2.44 3.06 -3.08
C VAL A 84 -1.99 2.27 -4.31
N VAL A 85 -0.69 2.26 -4.57
CA VAL A 85 -0.08 1.65 -5.74
C VAL A 85 0.60 0.36 -5.31
N LEU A 86 0.12 -0.77 -5.81
CA LEU A 86 0.72 -2.09 -5.60
C LEU A 86 1.45 -2.50 -6.87
N THR A 87 2.76 -2.68 -6.78
CA THR A 87 3.58 -3.22 -7.87
C THR A 87 4.17 -4.56 -7.45
N LEU A 88 4.18 -5.54 -8.34
CA LEU A 88 4.59 -6.90 -8.02
C LEU A 88 5.24 -7.61 -9.21
N ILE A 89 6.06 -8.60 -8.89
CA ILE A 89 6.66 -9.54 -9.83
C ILE A 89 6.13 -10.93 -9.48
N THR A 90 5.65 -11.67 -10.48
CA THR A 90 5.04 -12.98 -10.33
C THR A 90 5.98 -14.09 -10.85
N PRO A 91 5.78 -15.36 -10.46
CA PRO A 91 6.67 -16.44 -10.88
C PRO A 91 6.67 -16.71 -12.40
N ASP A 92 5.60 -16.35 -13.10
CA ASP A 92 5.41 -16.55 -14.54
C ASP A 92 6.06 -15.47 -15.40
N SER A 93 6.41 -14.32 -14.83
CA SER A 93 6.97 -13.20 -15.58
C SER A 93 7.87 -12.31 -14.70
N PRO A 94 9.12 -12.02 -15.13
CA PRO A 94 9.99 -11.08 -14.42
C PRO A 94 9.55 -9.62 -14.60
N LYS A 95 8.54 -9.33 -15.42
CA LYS A 95 8.04 -7.97 -15.62
C LYS A 95 7.12 -7.58 -14.48
N ALA A 96 7.39 -6.43 -13.87
CA ALA A 96 6.54 -5.88 -12.82
C ALA A 96 5.16 -5.48 -13.37
N LYS A 97 4.08 -5.91 -12.68
CA LYS A 97 2.69 -5.46 -12.91
C LYS A 97 2.30 -4.47 -11.82
N THR A 98 1.59 -3.41 -12.19
CA THR A 98 1.14 -2.36 -11.28
C THR A 98 -0.38 -2.28 -11.23
N TYR A 99 -0.92 -2.16 -10.02
CA TYR A 99 -2.32 -1.92 -9.71
C TYR A 99 -2.45 -0.64 -8.89
N THR A 100 -3.41 0.21 -9.23
CA THR A 100 -3.65 1.47 -8.52
C THR A 100 -5.06 1.48 -7.97
N PHE A 101 -5.19 1.71 -6.66
CA PHE A 101 -6.45 1.80 -5.96
C PHE A 101 -6.68 3.22 -5.47
N MET A 102 -7.84 3.79 -5.77
CA MET A 102 -8.25 5.08 -5.24
C MET A 102 -8.91 4.89 -3.86
N THR A 103 -8.53 5.71 -2.89
CA THR A 103 -9.12 5.68 -1.54
C THR A 103 -9.03 7.03 -0.86
N ALA A 104 -9.92 7.32 0.08
CA ALA A 104 -9.64 8.33 1.10
C ALA A 104 -8.55 7.80 2.05
N LEU A 105 -7.74 8.70 2.60
CA LEU A 105 -6.71 8.37 3.59
C LEU A 105 -6.95 9.19 4.85
N SER A 106 -7.50 8.55 5.88
CA SER A 106 -7.70 9.15 7.20
C SER A 106 -6.38 9.38 7.91
N ALA A 107 -6.36 10.28 8.89
CA ALA A 107 -5.26 10.36 9.86
C ALA A 107 -5.32 9.19 10.84
N GLY A 108 -4.18 8.80 11.40
CA GLY A 108 -4.06 7.70 12.35
C GLY A 108 -3.94 6.32 11.68
N ASP A 109 -4.40 5.30 12.39
CA ASP A 109 -4.27 3.91 11.96
C ASP A 109 -5.32 3.52 10.92
N THR A 110 -4.87 2.88 9.84
CA THR A 110 -5.76 2.29 8.82
C THR A 110 -5.28 0.88 8.46
N VAL A 111 -6.23 -0.04 8.26
CA VAL A 111 -5.95 -1.37 7.73
C VAL A 111 -6.51 -1.47 6.33
N PHE A 112 -5.62 -1.57 5.35
CA PHE A 112 -5.96 -1.83 3.96
C PHE A 112 -5.96 -3.34 3.68
N ASN A 113 -6.94 -3.80 2.91
CA ASN A 113 -6.91 -5.08 2.21
C ASN A 113 -6.83 -4.79 0.72
N LEU A 114 -5.63 -4.88 0.15
CA LEU A 114 -5.40 -4.70 -1.29
C LEU A 114 -5.51 -6.06 -1.98
N GLY A 115 -6.62 -6.31 -2.66
CA GLY A 115 -6.94 -7.57 -3.30
C GLY A 115 -6.68 -7.59 -4.80
N LEU A 116 -5.86 -8.54 -5.25
CA LEU A 116 -5.81 -8.98 -6.63
C LEU A 116 -6.81 -10.11 -6.79
N THR A 117 -7.95 -9.82 -7.39
CA THR A 117 -9.12 -10.71 -7.42
C THR A 117 -9.51 -11.05 -8.86
N GLY A 118 -10.33 -12.09 -9.02
CA GLY A 118 -10.74 -12.54 -10.35
C GLY A 118 -9.55 -12.96 -11.22
N ALA A 119 -9.53 -12.50 -12.47
CA ALA A 119 -8.50 -12.84 -13.44
C ALA A 119 -7.11 -12.21 -13.15
N ASP A 120 -7.01 -11.31 -12.18
CA ASP A 120 -5.75 -10.65 -11.83
C ASP A 120 -4.83 -11.48 -10.93
N TRP A 121 -5.31 -12.62 -10.43
CA TRP A 121 -4.47 -13.57 -9.69
C TRP A 121 -4.74 -15.02 -10.12
N ALA A 122 -3.67 -15.79 -10.31
CA ALA A 122 -3.74 -17.13 -10.88
C ALA A 122 -4.31 -18.20 -9.93
N GLY A 123 -4.28 -17.97 -8.62
CA GLY A 123 -4.89 -18.87 -7.64
C GLY A 123 -4.18 -18.89 -6.29
N GLU A 124 -4.71 -19.69 -5.35
CA GLU A 124 -4.26 -19.77 -3.96
C GLU A 124 -2.79 -20.18 -3.79
N THR A 125 -2.31 -21.07 -4.64
CA THR A 125 -0.96 -21.63 -4.54
C THR A 125 0.12 -20.74 -5.14
N VAL A 126 -0.27 -19.63 -5.78
CA VAL A 126 0.65 -18.70 -6.44
C VAL A 126 0.99 -17.57 -5.47
N HIS A 127 2.28 -17.35 -5.25
CA HIS A 127 2.82 -16.29 -4.42
C HIS A 127 3.64 -15.30 -5.25
N PRO A 128 3.60 -13.98 -4.94
CA PRO A 128 4.46 -13.01 -5.60
C PRO A 128 5.93 -13.28 -5.26
N VAL A 129 6.81 -13.11 -6.25
CA VAL A 129 8.27 -13.18 -6.07
C VAL A 129 8.76 -11.94 -5.33
N ALA A 130 8.27 -10.77 -5.74
CA ALA A 130 8.57 -9.49 -5.09
C ALA A 130 7.35 -8.57 -5.17
N TRP A 131 7.25 -7.63 -4.23
CA TRP A 131 6.21 -6.62 -4.20
C TRP A 131 6.68 -5.31 -3.59
N LYS A 132 6.04 -4.21 -3.98
CA LYS A 132 6.14 -2.87 -3.39
C LYS A 132 4.74 -2.26 -3.31
N ILE A 133 4.44 -1.62 -2.19
CA ILE A 133 3.23 -0.84 -1.97
C ILE A 133 3.64 0.59 -1.70
N GLU A 134 3.03 1.54 -2.38
CA GLU A 134 3.24 2.98 -2.20
C GLU A 134 1.91 3.65 -1.91
N VAL A 135 1.89 4.58 -0.97
CA VAL A 135 0.77 5.51 -0.80
C VAL A 135 1.21 6.84 -1.36
N VAL A 136 0.50 7.33 -2.38
CA VAL A 136 0.81 8.58 -3.06
C VAL A 136 -0.44 9.47 -3.10
N THR A 137 -0.24 10.78 -3.04
CA THR A 137 -1.32 11.74 -3.26
C THR A 137 -1.78 11.71 -4.72
N THR A 138 -2.92 12.35 -5.02
CA THR A 138 -3.45 12.38 -6.40
C THR A 138 -2.52 13.09 -7.38
N ASP A 139 -1.77 14.09 -6.93
CA ASP A 139 -0.71 14.83 -7.64
C ASP A 139 0.64 14.09 -7.69
N GLY A 140 0.74 12.89 -7.10
CA GLY A 140 1.89 12.00 -7.26
C GLY A 140 2.99 12.14 -6.21
N ARG A 141 2.75 12.90 -5.13
CA ARG A 141 3.69 12.99 -4.01
C ARG A 141 3.65 11.71 -3.18
N LEU A 142 4.80 11.10 -2.94
CA LEU A 142 4.94 9.92 -2.10
C LEU A 142 4.71 10.27 -0.62
N LEU A 143 3.80 9.54 0.03
CA LEU A 143 3.51 9.65 1.46
C LEU A 143 4.21 8.57 2.28
N GLY A 144 4.38 7.38 1.70
CA GLY A 144 5.05 6.25 2.33
C GLY A 144 5.11 5.03 1.42
N ALA A 145 6.00 4.09 1.74
CA ALA A 145 6.18 2.86 0.97
C ALA A 145 6.58 1.67 1.84
N ALA A 146 6.23 0.47 1.39
CA ALA A 146 6.71 -0.81 1.91
C ALA A 146 7.06 -1.75 0.76
N LYS A 147 7.96 -2.70 0.98
CA LYS A 147 8.39 -3.63 -0.06
C LYS A 147 8.87 -4.96 0.52
N SER A 148 8.79 -6.00 -0.29
CA SER A 148 9.41 -7.30 -0.01
C SER A 148 10.92 -7.22 -0.04
N PHE A 149 11.59 -8.15 0.63
CA PHE A 149 13.06 -8.27 0.62
C PHE A 149 13.66 -8.35 -0.79
N LEU A 150 13.03 -9.08 -1.72
CA LEU A 150 13.53 -9.25 -3.09
C LEU A 150 13.26 -8.05 -4.01
N TRP A 151 12.61 -6.98 -3.52
CA TRP A 151 12.27 -5.83 -4.37
C TRP A 151 13.48 -4.98 -4.74
N GLU A 152 14.37 -4.79 -3.77
CA GLU A 152 15.62 -4.07 -3.99
C GLU A 152 16.67 -4.62 -3.03
N LYS A 153 17.93 -4.37 -3.35
CA LYS A 153 19.02 -4.72 -2.45
C LYS A 153 18.86 -3.94 -1.13
N PRO A 154 18.95 -4.61 0.03
CA PRO A 154 18.98 -3.91 1.31
C PRO A 154 20.14 -2.91 1.35
N ASP A 155 19.92 -1.77 2.01
CA ASP A 155 21.01 -0.86 2.35
C ASP A 155 22.05 -1.61 3.19
N LYS A 156 23.34 -1.36 2.92
CA LYS A 156 24.47 -2.01 3.60
C LYS A 156 24.68 -1.45 5.00
#